data_AF-A0A2W5D6N1-F1
#
_entry.id   AF-A0A2W5D6N1-F1
#
_cell.length_a   1.000
_cell.length_b   1.000
_cell.length_c   1.000
_cell.angle_alpha   90.00
_cell.angle_beta   90.00
_cell.angle_gamma   90.00
#
_symmetry.space_group_name_H-M   'P 1'
#
loop_
_entity.id
_entity.type
_entity.pdbx_description
1 polymer ?
#
loop_
_entity_poly.entity_id
_entity_poly.type
_entity_poly.pdbx_seq_one_letter_code
_entity_poly.pdbx_strand_id
1 'polypeptide(L)'
;MSRSSDGGLRPARQRGDILVESLIGVVLMSIIGLGMVAVTSRVEVSHRYSNAQGLAVGQMRNLLQQYGNELCSDSSLAVITLPPNDQVFNLQVTCATPTISVRGVALESPPDTVTLSTPDEASDYFGGVVKVGEN
;
A
#
# COMPACT_ATOMS: atom_id res chain seq x y z
N MET A 1 20.64 -14.25 -77.93
CA MET A 1 20.78 -12.93 -77.26
C MET A 1 20.86 -13.19 -75.76
N SER A 2 22.07 -13.26 -75.21
CA SER A 2 22.33 -13.56 -73.80
C SER A 2 22.34 -12.29 -72.96
N ARG A 3 21.64 -12.29 -71.82
CA ARG A 3 21.86 -11.33 -70.74
C ARG A 3 22.05 -12.09 -69.44
N SER A 4 23.32 -12.23 -69.03
CA SER A 4 23.70 -12.54 -67.65
C SER A 4 23.25 -11.37 -66.78
N SER A 5 22.34 -11.65 -65.84
CA SER A 5 22.05 -10.76 -64.73
C SER A 5 23.01 -11.12 -63.59
N ASP A 6 24.23 -10.59 -63.68
CA ASP A 6 25.20 -10.65 -62.58
C ASP A 6 24.80 -9.61 -61.53
N GLY A 7 23.85 -10.00 -60.67
CA GLY A 7 23.44 -9.24 -59.50
C GLY A 7 24.43 -9.49 -58.37
N GLY A 8 25.62 -8.91 -58.46
CA GLY A 8 26.62 -8.96 -57.42
C GLY A 8 26.07 -8.40 -56.10
N LEU A 9 25.78 -9.29 -55.14
CA LEU A 9 25.64 -8.90 -53.74
C LEU A 9 26.99 -8.35 -53.29
N ARG A 10 27.10 -7.02 -53.23
CA ARG A 10 28.23 -6.34 -52.61
C ARG A 10 28.28 -6.80 -51.15
N PRO A 11 29.40 -7.34 -50.64
CA PRO A 11 29.51 -7.62 -49.22
C PRO A 11 29.46 -6.26 -48.49
N ALA A 12 28.34 -6.01 -47.82
CA ALA A 12 28.20 -4.84 -46.97
C ALA A 12 29.36 -4.86 -45.96
N ARG A 13 29.93 -3.68 -45.69
CA ARG A 13 31.04 -3.48 -44.75
C ARG A 13 30.54 -3.68 -43.32
N GLN A 14 30.21 -4.92 -42.98
CA GLN A 14 29.41 -5.36 -41.85
C GLN A 14 30.28 -5.95 -40.72
N ARG A 15 31.43 -5.33 -40.43
CA ARG A 15 32.39 -5.87 -39.43
C ARG A 15 32.75 -4.91 -38.29
N GLY A 16 32.20 -3.71 -38.26
CA GLY A 16 32.42 -2.75 -37.15
C GLY A 16 31.14 -2.31 -36.44
N ASP A 17 30.03 -2.19 -37.18
CA ASP A 17 28.78 -1.61 -36.67
C ASP A 17 28.05 -2.55 -35.68
N ILE A 18 28.13 -3.87 -35.91
CA ILE A 18 27.51 -4.89 -35.04
C ILE A 18 27.99 -4.79 -33.59
N LEU A 19 29.26 -4.44 -33.35
CA LEU A 19 29.81 -4.29 -32.00
C LEU A 19 29.27 -3.03 -31.31
N VAL A 20 29.10 -1.95 -32.05
CA VAL A 20 28.54 -0.70 -31.53
C VAL A 20 27.05 -0.84 -31.27
N GLU A 21 26.33 -1.47 -32.19
CA GLU A 21 24.88 -1.71 -32.06
C GLU A 21 24.56 -2.66 -30.91
N SER A 22 25.36 -3.71 -30.71
CA SER A 22 25.23 -4.58 -29.53
C SER A 22 25.57 -3.86 -28.24
N LEU A 23 26.59 -2.98 -28.22
CA LEU A 23 26.91 -2.17 -27.05
C LEU A 23 25.77 -1.21 -26.69
N ILE A 24 25.16 -0.57 -27.69
CA ILE A 24 23.97 0.27 -27.49
C ILE A 24 22.80 -0.57 -26.94
N GLY A 25 22.56 -1.76 -27.50
CA GLY A 25 21.54 -2.68 -27.03
C GLY A 25 21.70 -3.08 -25.56
N VAL A 26 22.93 -3.42 -25.14
CA VAL A 26 23.24 -3.76 -23.75
C VAL A 26 23.06 -2.56 -22.83
N VAL A 27 23.49 -1.36 -23.24
CA VAL A 27 23.30 -0.12 -22.46
C VAL A 27 21.81 0.16 -22.27
N LEU A 28 21.01 0.11 -23.34
CA LEU A 28 19.56 0.32 -23.24
C LEU A 28 18.89 -0.71 -22.34
N MET A 29 19.23 -2.00 -22.48
CA MET A 29 18.70 -3.05 -21.62
C MET A 29 19.09 -2.85 -20.15
N SER A 30 20.31 -2.37 -19.88
CA SER A 30 20.76 -2.08 -18.51
C SER A 30 19.99 -0.92 -17.87
N ILE A 31 19.69 0.14 -18.64
CA ILE A 31 18.90 1.29 -18.16
C ILE A 31 17.48 0.84 -17.84
N ILE A 32 16.87 0.03 -18.72
CA ILE A 32 15.54 -0.55 -18.50
C ILE A 32 15.54 -1.44 -17.26
N GLY A 33 16.53 -2.32 -17.10
CA GLY A 33 16.65 -3.21 -15.94
C GLY A 33 16.79 -2.45 -14.62
N LEU A 34 17.60 -1.40 -14.57
CA LEU A 34 17.73 -0.53 -13.39
C LEU A 34 16.41 0.19 -13.07
N GLY A 35 15.71 0.67 -14.09
CA GLY A 35 14.40 1.29 -13.93
C GLY A 35 13.37 0.33 -13.31
N MET A 36 13.33 -0.91 -13.79
CA MET A 36 12.43 -1.94 -13.24
C MET A 36 12.73 -2.22 -11.76
N VAL A 37 14.00 -2.39 -11.39
CA VAL A 37 14.40 -2.64 -9.99
C VAL A 37 13.98 -1.49 -9.07
N ALA A 38 14.17 -0.24 -9.52
CA ALA A 38 13.78 0.93 -8.72
C ALA A 38 12.26 0.98 -8.45
N VAL A 39 11.44 0.55 -9.42
CA VAL A 39 9.99 0.49 -9.26
C VAL A 39 9.59 -0.68 -8.36
N THR A 40 10.15 -1.87 -8.56
CA THR A 40 9.79 -3.05 -7.76
C THR A 40 10.11 -2.86 -6.28
N SER A 41 11.22 -2.18 -5.95
CA SER A 41 11.54 -1.84 -4.55
C SER A 41 10.45 -1.01 -3.89
N ARG A 42 9.87 -0.03 -4.61
CA ARG A 42 8.78 0.80 -4.07
C ARG A 42 7.47 0.02 -3.94
N VAL A 43 7.20 -0.88 -4.88
CA VAL A 43 6.02 -1.74 -4.87
C VAL A 43 6.05 -2.70 -3.69
N GLU A 44 7.20 -3.31 -3.39
CA GLU A 44 7.34 -4.22 -2.24
C GLU A 44 7.04 -3.50 -0.92
N VAL A 45 7.55 -2.28 -0.74
CA VAL A 45 7.24 -1.43 0.42
C VAL A 45 5.74 -1.16 0.51
N SER A 46 5.09 -0.82 -0.60
CA SER A 46 3.63 -0.63 -0.65
C SER A 46 2.85 -1.90 -0.27
N HIS A 47 3.32 -3.08 -0.67
CA HIS A 47 2.69 -4.35 -0.28
C HIS A 47 2.82 -4.61 1.23
N ARG A 48 3.97 -4.29 1.82
CA ARG A 48 4.16 -4.41 3.28
C ARG A 48 3.18 -3.52 4.04
N TYR A 49 3.05 -2.26 3.64
CA TYR A 49 2.09 -1.34 4.24
C TYR A 49 0.65 -1.81 4.08
N SER A 50 0.25 -2.23 2.89
CA SER A 50 -1.13 -2.71 2.66
C SER A 50 -1.47 -3.94 3.51
N ASN A 51 -0.52 -4.86 3.70
CA ASN A 51 -0.73 -6.04 4.56
C ASN A 51 -0.84 -5.64 6.03
N ALA A 52 0.06 -4.78 6.51
CA ALA A 52 0.03 -4.27 7.89
C ALA A 52 -1.29 -3.54 8.18
N GLN A 53 -1.73 -2.67 7.28
CA GLN A 53 -3.01 -1.98 7.39
C GLN A 53 -4.19 -2.96 7.39
N GLY A 54 -4.21 -3.94 6.48
CA GLY A 54 -5.27 -4.94 6.40
C GLY A 54 -5.43 -5.74 7.69
N LEU A 55 -4.30 -6.17 8.28
CA LEU A 55 -4.28 -6.86 9.57
C LEU A 55 -4.74 -5.94 10.71
N ALA A 56 -4.20 -4.72 10.77
CA ALA A 56 -4.57 -3.75 11.80
C ALA A 56 -6.06 -3.41 11.75
N VAL A 57 -6.62 -3.17 10.55
CA VAL A 57 -8.06 -2.92 10.37
C VAL A 57 -8.90 -4.13 10.80
N GLY A 58 -8.46 -5.35 10.48
CA GLY A 58 -9.13 -6.57 10.91
C GLY A 58 -9.18 -6.70 12.43
N GLN A 59 -8.06 -6.49 13.10
CA GLN A 59 -7.98 -6.52 14.57
C GLN A 59 -8.77 -5.38 15.21
N MET A 60 -8.65 -4.15 14.69
CA MET A 60 -9.42 -2.99 15.14
C MET A 60 -10.93 -3.26 15.05
N ARG A 61 -11.42 -3.79 13.92
CA ARG A 61 -12.84 -4.16 13.78
C ARG A 61 -13.25 -5.23 14.77
N ASN A 62 -12.39 -6.20 15.06
CA ASN A 62 -12.66 -7.21 16.07
C ASN A 62 -12.81 -6.56 17.46
N LEU A 63 -11.95 -5.63 17.83
CA LEU A 63 -12.05 -4.87 19.09
C LEU A 63 -13.35 -4.06 19.18
N LEU A 64 -13.73 -3.35 18.10
CA LEU A 64 -15.02 -2.64 18.05
C LEU A 64 -16.21 -3.61 18.22
N GLN A 65 -16.14 -4.79 17.62
CA GLN A 65 -17.22 -5.80 17.73
C GLN A 65 -17.28 -6.44 19.12
N GLN A 66 -16.13 -6.66 19.77
CA GLN A 66 -16.05 -7.37 21.03
C GLN A 66 -16.40 -6.48 22.23
N TYR A 67 -15.93 -5.24 22.23
CA TYR A 67 -16.01 -4.35 23.39
C TYR A 67 -16.88 -3.10 23.13
N GLY A 68 -17.04 -2.66 21.87
CA GLY A 68 -17.95 -1.56 21.51
C GLY A 68 -17.76 -0.31 22.38
N ASN A 69 -18.80 0.09 23.11
CA ASN A 69 -18.80 1.28 23.97
C ASN A 69 -17.93 1.14 25.22
N GLU A 70 -17.53 -0.08 25.61
CA GLU A 70 -16.63 -0.28 26.74
C GLU A 70 -15.24 0.32 26.47
N LEU A 71 -14.83 0.45 25.20
CA LEU A 71 -13.59 1.15 24.81
C LEU A 71 -13.57 2.61 25.24
N CYS A 72 -14.75 3.25 25.34
CA CYS A 72 -14.87 4.63 25.79
C CYS A 72 -14.69 4.77 27.30
N SER A 73 -14.97 3.70 28.05
CA SER A 73 -14.80 3.64 29.50
C SER A 73 -13.41 3.15 29.88
N ASP A 74 -12.84 2.23 29.10
CA ASP A 74 -11.50 1.68 29.30
C ASP A 74 -10.74 1.57 27.97
N SER A 75 -9.92 2.58 27.68
CA SER A 75 -9.08 2.62 26.48
C SER A 75 -7.90 1.65 26.53
N SER A 76 -7.61 1.02 27.68
CA SER A 76 -6.51 0.05 27.80
C SER A 76 -6.78 -1.26 27.05
N LEU A 77 -8.05 -1.50 26.70
CA LEU A 77 -8.49 -2.64 25.90
C LEU A 77 -8.23 -2.46 24.40
N ALA A 78 -7.97 -1.22 23.95
CA ALA A 78 -7.77 -0.88 22.55
C ALA A 78 -6.32 -1.14 22.10
N VAL A 79 -5.91 -2.41 22.09
CA VAL A 79 -4.54 -2.84 21.79
C VAL A 79 -4.54 -3.84 20.64
N ILE A 80 -3.67 -3.62 19.67
CA ILE A 80 -3.45 -4.54 18.53
C ILE A 80 -2.01 -5.03 18.50
N THR A 81 -1.82 -6.25 18.00
CA THR A 81 -0.51 -6.90 17.95
C THR A 81 -0.23 -7.33 16.52
N LEU A 82 0.87 -6.85 15.94
CA LEU A 82 1.23 -7.17 14.57
C LEU A 82 2.51 -8.00 14.45
N PRO A 83 2.53 -9.01 13.55
CA PRO A 83 3.75 -9.72 13.18
C PRO A 83 4.72 -8.78 12.44
N PRO A 84 6.03 -9.10 12.38
CA PRO A 84 6.66 -10.38 12.73
C PRO A 84 7.18 -10.51 14.18
N ASN A 85 7.21 -9.43 14.96
CA ASN A 85 7.79 -9.42 16.32
C ASN A 85 6.75 -9.27 17.43
N ASP A 86 5.49 -9.54 17.15
CA ASP A 86 4.36 -9.30 18.05
C ASP A 86 4.40 -7.89 18.66
N GLN A 87 4.64 -6.91 17.80
CA GLN A 87 4.73 -5.53 18.24
C GLN A 87 3.35 -5.04 18.66
N VAL A 88 3.29 -4.53 19.89
CA VAL A 88 2.06 -4.03 20.51
C VAL A 88 1.88 -2.56 20.17
N PHE A 89 0.70 -2.20 19.67
CA PHE A 89 0.31 -0.83 19.41
C PHE A 89 -0.93 -0.47 20.21
N ASN A 90 -0.81 0.58 21.02
CA ASN A 90 -1.92 1.17 21.74
C ASN A 90 -2.67 2.12 20.81
N LEU A 91 -3.95 1.87 20.61
CA LEU A 91 -4.78 2.66 19.70
C LEU A 91 -5.35 3.89 20.43
N GLN A 92 -5.53 4.96 19.68
CA GLN A 92 -6.28 6.12 20.15
C GLN A 92 -7.76 5.85 19.96
N VAL A 93 -8.51 5.84 21.07
CA VAL A 93 -9.96 5.71 21.07
C VAL A 93 -10.57 7.11 21.08
N THR A 94 -11.49 7.38 20.16
CA THR A 94 -12.29 8.60 20.15
C THR A 94 -13.76 8.23 20.12
N CYS A 95 -14.51 8.74 21.09
CA CYS A 95 -15.94 8.46 21.26
C CYS A 95 -16.75 9.76 21.08
N ALA A 96 -17.87 9.67 20.38
CA ALA A 96 -18.77 10.78 20.14
C ALA A 96 -20.23 10.34 20.23
N THR A 97 -21.08 11.23 20.74
CA THR A 97 -22.54 11.08 20.81
C THR A 97 -23.20 11.84 19.66
N PRO A 98 -23.61 11.18 18.56
CA PRO A 98 -24.20 11.87 17.42
C PRO A 98 -25.64 12.32 17.75
N THR A 99 -26.05 13.51 17.33
CA THR A 99 -27.46 13.90 17.38
C THR A 99 -28.22 13.34 16.18
N ILE A 100 -29.01 12.28 16.39
CA ILE A 100 -29.82 11.67 15.33
C ILE A 100 -31.25 12.19 15.41
N SER A 101 -31.80 12.64 14.27
CA SER A 101 -33.22 12.96 14.15
C SER A 101 -33.89 12.17 13.04
N VAL A 102 -35.06 11.61 13.30
CA VAL A 102 -35.89 10.91 12.31
C VAL A 102 -37.16 11.72 12.10
N ARG A 103 -37.33 12.28 10.89
CA ARG A 103 -38.48 13.14 10.54
C ARG A 103 -38.70 14.30 11.52
N GLY A 104 -37.62 14.91 12.04
CA GLY A 104 -37.69 16.07 12.92
C GLY A 104 -37.89 15.76 14.41
N VAL A 105 -37.95 14.48 14.79
CA VAL A 105 -37.92 14.05 16.20
C VAL A 105 -36.49 13.62 16.53
N ALA A 106 -35.87 14.29 17.51
CA ALA A 106 -34.57 13.91 18.03
C ALA A 106 -34.69 12.64 18.88
N LEU A 107 -33.77 11.71 18.71
CA LEU A 107 -33.63 10.57 19.64
C LEU A 107 -33.01 11.08 20.94
N GLU A 108 -33.64 10.78 22.07
CA GLU A 108 -33.15 11.21 23.40
C GLU A 108 -31.91 10.43 23.86
N SER A 109 -31.63 9.27 23.26
CA SER A 109 -30.42 8.48 23.51
C SER A 109 -29.94 7.80 22.22
N PRO A 110 -29.21 8.53 21.36
CA PRO A 110 -28.57 7.96 20.19
C PRO A 110 -27.40 7.05 20.60
N PRO A 111 -27.09 5.99 19.84
CA PRO A 111 -25.94 5.14 20.13
C PRO A 111 -24.62 5.91 19.97
N ASP A 112 -23.68 5.66 20.89
CA ASP A 112 -22.33 6.20 20.84
C ASP A 112 -21.57 5.68 19.62
N THR A 113 -20.89 6.57 18.90
CA THR A 113 -19.94 6.21 17.85
C THR A 113 -18.54 6.10 18.42
N VAL A 114 -17.87 4.99 18.13
CA VAL A 114 -16.49 4.71 18.56
C VAL A 114 -15.60 4.64 17.35
N THR A 115 -14.51 5.40 17.37
CA THR A 115 -13.47 5.41 16.34
C THR A 115 -12.13 5.03 16.95
N LEU A 116 -11.44 4.10 16.32
CA LEU A 116 -10.07 3.71 16.64
C LEU A 116 -9.12 4.28 15.60
N SER A 117 -8.02 4.86 16.08
CA SER A 117 -6.93 5.34 15.23
C SER A 117 -5.61 4.74 15.67
N THR A 118 -4.75 4.40 14.72
CA THR A 118 -3.34 4.10 15.04
C THR A 118 -2.66 5.35 15.58
N PRO A 119 -1.67 5.21 16.49
CA PRO A 119 -0.90 6.35 16.97
C PRO A 119 -0.05 6.94 15.84
N ASP A 120 0.18 8.25 15.89
CA ASP A 120 0.96 8.98 14.87
C ASP A 120 2.40 8.45 14.78
N GLU A 121 2.97 7.98 15.89
CA GLU A 121 4.30 7.38 15.96
C GLU A 121 4.43 6.08 15.13
N ALA A 122 3.32 5.41 14.84
CA ALA A 122 3.29 4.20 14.03
C ALA A 122 3.05 4.47 12.54
N SER A 123 2.98 5.74 12.10
CA SER A 123 2.69 6.09 10.71
C SER A 123 3.68 5.48 9.72
N ASP A 124 4.95 5.37 10.09
CA ASP A 124 6.00 4.80 9.23
C ASP A 124 5.83 3.28 9.02
N TYR A 125 5.18 2.60 9.95
CA TYR A 125 4.90 1.17 9.87
C TYR A 125 3.69 0.88 8.98
N PHE A 126 2.69 1.77 8.98
CA PHE A 126 1.48 1.62 8.17
C PHE A 126 1.51 2.41 6.86
N GLY A 127 2.48 3.31 6.65
CA GLY A 127 2.47 4.26 5.53
C GLY A 127 1.42 5.37 5.69
N GLY A 128 1.01 5.68 6.93
CA GLY A 128 0.00 6.69 7.26
C GLY A 128 -0.80 6.33 8.52
N VAL A 129 -1.69 7.23 8.94
CA VAL A 129 -2.62 6.99 10.07
C VAL A 129 -3.82 6.20 9.59
N VAL A 130 -4.11 5.07 10.24
CA VAL A 130 -5.25 4.20 9.92
C VAL A 130 -6.37 4.46 10.92
N LYS A 131 -7.59 4.68 10.42
CA LYS A 131 -8.78 4.94 11.23
C LYS A 131 -9.87 3.91 10.93
N VAL A 132 -10.55 3.43 11.97
CA VAL A 132 -11.64 2.44 11.89
C VAL A 132 -12.77 2.83 12.84
N GLY A 133 -13.97 3.02 12.32
CA GLY A 133 -15.16 3.38 13.10
C GLY A 133 -16.14 4.20 12.26
N GLU A 134 -17.24 4.63 12.88
CA GLU A 134 -18.20 5.52 12.23
C GLU A 134 -17.75 6.98 12.42
N ASN A 135 -17.73 7.73 11.32
CA ASN A 135 -17.16 9.07 11.25
C ASN A 135 -18.25 10.15 11.37
#